data_AF-A0AAW8NR03-F1
#
_entry.id   AF-A0AAW8NR03-F1
#
_cell.length_a   1.000
_cell.length_b   1.000
_cell.length_c   1.000
_cell.angle_alpha   90.00
_cell.angle_beta   90.00
_cell.angle_gamma   90.00
#
_symmetry.space_group_name_H-M   'P 1'
#
loop_
_entity.id
_entity.type
_entity.pdbx_description
1 polymer ?
#
loop_
_entity_poly.entity_id
_entity_poly.type
_entity_poly.pdbx_seq_one_letter_code
_entity_poly.pdbx_strand_id
1 'polypeptide(L)'
;MLAKILNQIDSRTPFATVAAHCDIPCKIYDPITAQLAVLTMIRMVDLLEEMPEFDKMSCNQQAQFVRLIAEKESHGHKVKDEVRVIWGDYIKQPQLDSYPELHQLVHSIMLLASKAKQHIDREVTLALLDKVNRFAEIFWLSKGIAVYVATSPYPPAEKLVYPKLGA
;
A
#
# COMPACT_ATOMS: atom_id res chain seq x y z
N MET A 1 -19.65 -2.69 42.11
CA MET A 1 -18.49 -2.34 42.96
C MET A 1 -17.16 -2.40 42.21
N LEU A 2 -16.88 -3.47 41.45
CA LEU A 2 -15.61 -3.65 40.73
C LEU A 2 -15.26 -2.51 39.75
N ALA A 3 -16.21 -2.05 38.94
CA ALA A 3 -15.99 -0.96 37.98
C ALA A 3 -15.57 0.37 38.64
N LYS A 4 -16.12 0.70 39.83
CA LYS A 4 -15.73 1.91 40.57
C LYS A 4 -14.30 1.83 41.08
N ILE A 5 -13.87 0.64 41.51
CA ILE A 5 -12.51 0.39 41.98
C ILE A 5 -11.53 0.49 40.81
N LEU A 6 -11.85 -0.12 39.67
CA LEU A 6 -11.03 -0.06 38.46
C LEU A 6 -10.85 1.37 37.94
N ASN A 7 -11.92 2.17 37.91
CA ASN A 7 -11.85 3.56 37.46
C ASN A 7 -11.05 4.46 38.42
N GLN A 8 -11.12 4.21 39.73
CA GLN A 8 -10.29 4.93 40.71
C GLN A 8 -8.81 4.60 40.54
N ILE A 9 -8.48 3.34 40.23
CA ILE A 9 -7.11 2.92 39.95
C ILE A 9 -6.61 3.59 38.66
N ASP A 10 -7.37 3.51 37.57
CA ASP A 10 -7.02 4.12 36.27
C ASP A 10 -6.83 5.64 36.36
N SER A 11 -7.65 6.34 37.16
CA SER A 11 -7.51 7.80 37.37
C SER A 11 -6.23 8.24 38.08
N ARG A 12 -5.61 7.33 38.85
CA ARG A 12 -4.38 7.59 39.61
C ARG A 12 -3.16 7.03 38.91
N THR A 13 -3.34 5.90 38.25
CA THR A 13 -2.30 5.15 37.54
C THR A 13 -2.91 4.61 36.24
N PRO A 14 -2.90 5.40 35.16
CA PRO A 14 -3.56 5.02 33.92
C PRO A 14 -3.05 3.68 33.41
N PHE A 15 -3.97 2.80 33.03
CA PHE A 15 -3.61 1.58 32.35
C PHE A 15 -2.99 1.91 30.99
N ALA A 16 -2.03 1.09 30.56
CA ALA A 16 -1.51 1.19 29.20
C ALA A 16 -2.68 0.99 28.22
N THR A 17 -2.99 2.03 27.44
CA THR A 17 -4.01 1.92 26.39
C THR A 17 -3.44 1.03 25.30
N VAL A 18 -3.98 -0.20 25.20
CA VAL A 18 -3.68 -1.10 24.09
C VAL A 18 -4.70 -0.85 22.99
N ALA A 19 -4.20 -0.57 21.79
CA ALA A 19 -5.01 -0.60 20.58
C ALA A 19 -4.90 -2.01 20.00
N ALA A 20 -5.98 -2.78 20.02
CA ALA A 20 -6.07 -3.96 19.19
C ALA A 20 -6.24 -3.49 17.74
N HIS A 21 -5.33 -3.86 16.83
CA HIS A 21 -5.68 -3.85 15.41
C HIS A 21 -6.79 -4.88 15.26
N CYS A 22 -7.91 -4.52 14.63
CA CYS A 22 -9.15 -5.27 14.85
C CYS A 22 -8.98 -6.74 14.47
N ASP A 23 -8.14 -7.07 13.47
CA ASP A 23 -7.74 -8.39 12.94
C ASP A 23 -8.78 -9.51 12.96
N ILE A 24 -10.05 -9.11 13.09
CA ILE A 24 -11.20 -9.94 12.93
C ILE A 24 -11.16 -10.28 11.45
N PRO A 25 -11.16 -11.58 11.09
CA PRO A 25 -11.23 -12.00 9.70
C PRO A 25 -12.64 -11.67 9.19
N CYS A 26 -12.87 -10.39 8.88
CA CYS A 26 -14.10 -9.88 8.29
C CYS A 26 -14.26 -10.34 6.85
N LYS A 27 -13.19 -10.93 6.28
CA LYS A 27 -13.09 -11.47 4.91
C LYS A 27 -13.21 -10.42 3.80
N ILE A 28 -13.19 -9.14 4.17
CA ILE A 28 -13.17 -8.02 3.23
C ILE A 28 -11.71 -7.67 2.96
N TYR A 29 -11.22 -8.15 1.82
CA TYR A 29 -9.90 -7.85 1.29
C TYR A 29 -10.06 -7.41 -0.16
N ASP A 30 -9.30 -6.40 -0.56
CA ASP A 30 -9.23 -5.90 -1.93
C ASP A 30 -7.83 -5.30 -2.17
N PRO A 31 -7.05 -5.76 -3.17
CA PRO A 31 -5.71 -5.25 -3.45
C PRO A 31 -5.71 -3.85 -4.07
N ILE A 32 -6.88 -3.28 -4.42
CA ILE A 32 -6.98 -1.95 -5.04
C ILE A 32 -6.35 -0.86 -4.19
N THR A 33 -6.40 -0.97 -2.86
CA THR A 33 -5.78 -0.01 -1.94
C THR A 33 -4.26 0.06 -2.11
N ALA A 34 -3.61 -1.09 -2.35
CA ALA A 34 -2.19 -1.17 -2.65
C ALA A 34 -1.89 -0.59 -4.05
N GLN A 35 -2.69 -0.93 -5.06
CA GLN A 35 -2.52 -0.41 -6.42
C GLN A 35 -2.62 1.12 -6.44
N LEU A 36 -3.66 1.69 -5.82
CA LEU A 36 -3.85 3.14 -5.70
C LEU A 36 -2.69 3.80 -4.94
N ALA A 37 -2.17 3.15 -3.90
CA ALA A 37 -1.03 3.69 -3.18
C ALA A 37 0.23 3.77 -4.05
N VAL A 38 0.49 2.76 -4.90
CA VAL A 38 1.60 2.83 -5.87
C VAL A 38 1.34 3.92 -6.92
N LEU A 39 0.11 4.06 -7.44
CA LEU A 39 -0.22 5.14 -8.37
C LEU A 39 0.04 6.53 -7.78
N THR A 40 -0.30 6.72 -6.49
CA THR A 40 0.06 7.96 -5.80
C THR A 40 1.57 8.15 -5.73
N MET A 41 2.35 7.11 -5.40
CA MET A 41 3.81 7.23 -5.38
C MET A 41 4.38 7.61 -6.75
N ILE A 42 3.90 7.00 -7.83
CA ILE A 42 4.30 7.35 -9.20
C ILE A 42 3.98 8.82 -9.46
N ARG A 43 2.76 9.27 -9.13
CA ARG A 43 2.39 10.68 -9.34
C ARG A 43 3.22 11.65 -8.51
N MET A 44 3.59 11.28 -7.28
CA MET A 44 4.49 12.11 -6.47
C MET A 44 5.88 12.19 -7.09
N VAL A 45 6.39 11.10 -7.68
CA VAL A 45 7.66 11.11 -8.42
C VAL A 45 7.55 12.00 -9.65
N ASP A 46 6.50 11.87 -10.47
CA ASP A 46 6.28 12.73 -11.64
C ASP A 46 6.32 14.22 -11.24
N LEU A 47 5.57 14.58 -10.19
CA LEU A 47 5.51 15.95 -9.69
C LEU A 47 6.86 16.45 -9.13
N LEU A 48 7.66 15.57 -8.53
CA LEU A 48 8.99 15.88 -8.03
C LEU A 48 9.98 16.10 -9.17
N GLU A 49 9.91 15.29 -10.23
CA GLU A 49 10.74 15.42 -11.44
C GLU A 49 10.41 16.69 -12.25
N GLU A 50 9.17 17.18 -12.17
CA GLU A 50 8.75 18.46 -12.76
C GLU A 50 9.30 19.69 -11.99
N MET A 51 9.85 19.54 -10.78
CA MET A 51 10.32 20.67 -9.97
C MET A 51 11.74 21.13 -10.38
N PRO A 52 12.11 22.42 -10.17
CA PRO A 52 13.48 22.90 -10.37
C PRO A 52 14.49 22.18 -9.46
N GLU A 53 15.78 22.35 -9.72
CA GLU A 53 16.83 21.93 -8.77
C GLU A 53 16.61 22.58 -7.39
N PHE A 54 16.89 21.85 -6.32
CA PHE A 54 16.53 22.22 -4.95
C PHE A 54 17.07 23.59 -4.51
N ASP A 55 18.30 23.93 -4.94
CA ASP A 55 18.97 25.21 -4.67
C ASP A 55 18.36 26.41 -5.43
N LYS A 56 17.59 26.13 -6.49
CA LYS A 56 16.88 27.13 -7.31
C LYS A 56 15.41 27.27 -6.94
N MET A 57 14.90 26.48 -5.99
CA MET A 57 13.50 26.53 -5.56
C MET A 57 13.22 27.74 -4.66
N SER A 58 12.08 28.40 -4.86
CA SER A 58 11.51 29.34 -3.89
C SER A 58 11.07 28.62 -2.60
N CYS A 59 10.88 29.35 -1.50
CA CYS A 59 10.38 28.77 -0.24
C CYS A 59 9.07 27.99 -0.40
N ASN A 60 8.16 28.48 -1.26
CA ASN A 60 6.89 27.79 -1.54
C ASN A 60 7.11 26.47 -2.31
N GLN A 61 8.06 26.45 -3.25
CA GLN A 61 8.42 25.23 -3.97
C GLN A 61 9.13 24.21 -3.07
N GLN A 62 10.01 24.65 -2.18
CA GLN A 62 10.64 23.78 -1.18
C GLN A 62 9.59 23.17 -0.22
N ALA A 63 8.61 23.96 0.22
CA ALA A 63 7.50 23.46 1.03
C ALA A 63 6.69 22.39 0.28
N GLN A 64 6.42 22.59 -1.01
CA GLN A 64 5.75 21.59 -1.84
C GLN A 64 6.62 20.34 -2.02
N PHE A 65 7.91 20.47 -2.29
CA PHE A 65 8.85 19.35 -2.43
C PHE A 65 8.83 18.44 -1.18
N VAL A 66 8.90 19.04 0.01
CA VAL A 66 8.84 18.30 1.28
C VAL A 66 7.50 17.56 1.43
N ARG A 67 6.38 18.19 1.08
CA ARG A 67 5.05 17.55 1.13
C ARG A 67 4.96 16.36 0.18
N LEU A 68 5.46 16.48 -1.05
CA LEU A 68 5.44 15.40 -2.04
C LEU A 68 6.28 14.20 -1.55
N ILE A 69 7.45 14.46 -0.94
CA ILE A 69 8.28 13.39 -0.34
C ILE A 69 7.53 12.72 0.82
N ALA A 70 6.92 13.50 1.71
CA ALA A 70 6.18 12.96 2.85
C ALA A 70 5.01 12.07 2.42
N GLU A 71 4.24 12.49 1.41
CA GLU A 71 3.16 11.68 0.85
C GLU A 71 3.69 10.41 0.17
N LYS A 72 4.79 10.51 -0.59
CA LYS A 72 5.44 9.33 -1.19
C LYS A 72 5.88 8.32 -0.13
N GLU A 73 6.44 8.79 1.00
CA GLU A 73 6.86 7.94 2.11
C GLU A 73 5.64 7.24 2.75
N SER A 74 4.59 8.01 3.07
CA SER A 74 3.33 7.51 3.63
C SER A 74 2.69 6.44 2.74
N HIS A 75 2.58 6.71 1.43
CA HIS A 75 2.01 5.77 0.48
C HIS A 75 2.88 4.52 0.27
N GLY A 76 4.20 4.63 0.33
CA GLY A 76 5.07 3.47 0.31
C GLY A 76 4.94 2.58 1.55
N HIS A 77 4.64 3.16 2.72
CA HIS A 77 4.22 2.38 3.89
C HIS A 77 2.89 1.67 3.67
N LYS A 78 1.89 2.41 3.13
CA LYS A 78 0.59 1.85 2.82
C LYS A 78 0.66 0.64 1.89
N VAL A 79 1.45 0.70 0.81
CA VAL A 79 1.66 -0.48 -0.09
C VAL A 79 2.12 -1.69 0.70
N LYS A 80 3.09 -1.52 1.60
CA LYS A 80 3.65 -2.61 2.42
C LYS A 80 2.61 -3.16 3.38
N ASP A 81 1.83 -2.30 4.04
CA ASP A 81 0.83 -2.74 5.00
C ASP A 81 -0.31 -3.51 4.32
N GLU A 82 -0.88 -2.98 3.23
CA GLU A 82 -1.98 -3.63 2.50
C GLU A 82 -1.56 -5.01 1.96
N VAL A 83 -0.36 -5.10 1.36
CA VAL A 83 0.16 -6.37 0.83
C VAL A 83 0.49 -7.35 1.96
N ARG A 84 1.07 -6.86 3.07
CA ARG A 84 1.38 -7.69 4.25
C ARG A 84 0.11 -8.25 4.88
N VAL A 85 -0.94 -7.45 5.01
CA VAL A 85 -2.25 -7.87 5.55
C VAL A 85 -2.86 -8.95 4.67
N ILE A 86 -2.94 -8.75 3.36
CA ILE A 86 -3.48 -9.78 2.46
C ILE A 86 -2.63 -11.06 2.51
N TRP A 87 -1.30 -10.94 2.52
CA TRP A 87 -0.40 -12.09 2.59
C TRP A 87 -0.49 -12.86 3.92
N GLY A 88 -0.54 -12.16 5.06
CA GLY A 88 -0.62 -12.79 6.38
C GLY A 88 -2.00 -13.37 6.68
N ASP A 89 -3.06 -12.64 6.31
CA ASP A 89 -4.39 -12.89 6.86
C ASP A 89 -5.29 -13.60 5.85
N TYR A 90 -5.17 -13.27 4.55
CA TYR A 90 -6.00 -13.87 3.51
C TYR A 90 -5.34 -15.10 2.86
N ILE A 91 -4.07 -15.02 2.46
CA ILE A 91 -3.38 -16.12 1.76
C ILE A 91 -3.20 -17.33 2.69
N LYS A 92 -3.48 -18.53 2.18
CA LYS A 92 -3.34 -19.82 2.87
C LYS A 92 -2.66 -20.83 1.95
N GLN A 93 -2.40 -22.03 2.46
CA GLN A 93 -1.67 -23.09 1.74
C GLN A 93 -2.19 -23.36 0.32
N PRO A 94 -3.52 -23.46 0.05
CA PRO A 94 -4.00 -23.73 -1.31
C PRO A 94 -3.59 -22.66 -2.34
N GLN A 95 -3.53 -21.39 -1.93
CA GLN A 95 -3.06 -20.31 -2.80
C GLN A 95 -1.54 -20.39 -3.00
N LEU A 96 -0.78 -20.75 -1.97
CA LEU A 96 0.67 -20.92 -2.06
C LEU A 96 1.04 -22.10 -2.99
N ASP A 97 0.28 -23.19 -2.94
CA ASP A 97 0.47 -24.35 -3.82
C ASP A 97 0.13 -24.00 -5.28
N SER A 98 -0.92 -23.21 -5.50
CA SER A 98 -1.35 -22.77 -6.83
C SER A 98 -0.43 -21.69 -7.43
N TYR A 99 0.21 -20.89 -6.58
CA TYR A 99 1.09 -19.79 -6.96
C TYR A 99 2.39 -19.83 -6.13
N PRO A 100 3.33 -20.74 -6.46
CA PRO A 100 4.57 -20.91 -5.70
C PRO A 100 5.44 -19.66 -5.64
N GLU A 101 5.24 -18.70 -6.55
CA GLU A 101 5.97 -17.43 -6.58
C GLU A 101 5.54 -16.43 -5.50
N LEU A 102 4.45 -16.69 -4.78
CA LEU A 102 3.76 -15.67 -3.97
C LEU A 102 4.63 -15.10 -2.84
N HIS A 103 5.42 -15.94 -2.14
CA HIS A 103 6.36 -15.47 -1.12
C HIS A 103 7.43 -14.54 -1.70
N GLN A 104 8.04 -14.96 -2.83
CA GLN A 104 9.07 -14.18 -3.50
C GLN A 104 8.50 -12.87 -4.07
N LEU A 105 7.26 -12.92 -4.59
CA LEU A 105 6.54 -11.76 -5.09
C LEU A 105 6.32 -10.73 -3.98
N VAL A 106 5.78 -11.15 -2.82
CA VAL A 106 5.56 -10.28 -1.67
C VAL A 106 6.87 -9.69 -1.17
N HIS A 107 7.93 -10.49 -1.05
CA HIS A 107 9.23 -9.98 -0.64
C HIS A 107 9.76 -8.93 -1.63
N SER A 108 9.63 -9.18 -2.93
CA SER A 108 10.04 -8.23 -3.98
C SER A 108 9.25 -6.91 -3.89
N ILE A 109 7.95 -6.96 -3.60
CA ILE A 109 7.13 -5.76 -3.34
C ILE A 109 7.68 -4.99 -2.15
N MET A 110 8.02 -5.65 -1.04
CA MET A 110 8.57 -4.98 0.15
C MET A 110 9.90 -4.26 -0.13
N LEU A 111 10.76 -4.88 -0.93
CA LEU A 111 12.05 -4.30 -1.33
C LEU A 111 11.87 -3.11 -2.28
N LEU A 112 11.05 -3.28 -3.32
CA LEU A 112 10.76 -2.22 -4.29
C LEU A 112 10.05 -1.03 -3.63
N ALA A 113 9.11 -1.27 -2.72
CA ALA A 113 8.48 -0.21 -1.94
C ALA A 113 9.51 0.56 -1.10
N SER A 114 10.44 -0.15 -0.46
CA SER A 114 11.53 0.49 0.29
C SER A 114 12.44 1.32 -0.61
N LYS A 115 12.79 0.83 -1.80
CA LYS A 115 13.61 1.56 -2.79
C LYS A 115 12.88 2.79 -3.34
N ALA A 116 11.61 2.64 -3.70
CA ALA A 116 10.74 3.71 -4.21
C ALA A 116 10.56 4.85 -3.20
N LYS A 117 10.57 4.54 -1.90
CA LYS A 117 10.53 5.53 -0.83
C LYS A 117 11.83 6.36 -0.76
N GLN A 118 12.98 5.70 -0.87
CA GLN A 118 14.29 6.35 -0.74
C GLN A 118 14.68 7.23 -1.92
N HIS A 119 14.19 6.95 -3.12
CA HIS A 119 14.62 7.64 -4.35
C HIS A 119 13.45 8.30 -5.09
N ILE A 120 13.77 9.34 -5.87
CA ILE A 120 12.89 9.93 -6.87
C ILE A 120 13.25 9.22 -8.17
N ASP A 121 12.57 8.11 -8.43
CA ASP A 121 12.89 7.20 -9.53
C ASP A 121 11.58 6.58 -10.03
N ARG A 122 11.15 7.01 -11.21
CA ARG A 122 9.90 6.56 -11.82
C ARG A 122 9.94 5.10 -12.25
N GLU A 123 11.10 4.61 -12.70
CA GLU A 123 11.24 3.20 -13.12
C GLU A 123 11.04 2.25 -11.94
N VAL A 124 11.55 2.62 -10.76
CA VAL A 124 11.35 1.82 -9.54
C VAL A 124 9.88 1.79 -9.11
N THR A 125 9.14 2.91 -9.23
CA THR A 125 7.72 2.93 -8.89
C THR A 125 6.85 2.18 -9.91
N LEU A 126 7.21 2.18 -11.18
CA LEU A 126 6.58 1.33 -12.21
C LEU A 126 6.85 -0.17 -11.96
N ALA A 127 8.10 -0.54 -11.66
CA ALA A 127 8.44 -1.91 -11.32
C ALA A 127 7.69 -2.40 -10.07
N LEU A 128 7.49 -1.50 -9.08
CA LEU A 128 6.64 -1.77 -7.93
C LEU A 128 5.18 -2.01 -8.36
N LEU A 129 4.64 -1.19 -9.26
CA LEU A 129 3.27 -1.32 -9.76
C LEU A 129 3.06 -2.66 -10.46
N ASP A 130 3.99 -3.10 -11.29
CA ASP A 130 3.92 -4.39 -11.97
C ASP A 130 3.82 -5.55 -10.98
N LYS A 131 4.61 -5.53 -9.90
CA LYS A 131 4.56 -6.56 -8.86
C LYS A 131 3.24 -6.51 -8.09
N VAL A 132 2.75 -5.31 -7.74
CA VAL A 132 1.46 -5.14 -7.06
C VAL A 132 0.29 -5.56 -7.96
N ASN A 133 0.35 -5.30 -9.26
CA ASN A 133 -0.62 -5.77 -10.24
C ASN A 133 -0.63 -7.29 -10.35
N ARG A 134 0.53 -7.95 -10.39
CA ARG A 134 0.60 -9.42 -10.35
C ARG A 134 0.04 -9.98 -9.04
N PHE A 135 0.29 -9.32 -7.91
CA PHE A 135 -0.29 -9.70 -6.63
C PHE A 135 -1.82 -9.56 -6.63
N ALA A 136 -2.35 -8.47 -7.20
CA ALA A 136 -3.79 -8.25 -7.36
C ALA A 136 -4.44 -9.29 -8.29
N GLU A 137 -3.77 -9.66 -9.38
CA GLU A 137 -4.21 -10.72 -10.29
C GLU A 137 -4.34 -12.06 -9.56
N ILE A 138 -3.28 -12.49 -8.86
CA ILE A 138 -3.29 -13.74 -8.08
C ILE A 138 -4.43 -13.71 -7.05
N PHE A 139 -4.61 -12.58 -6.36
CA PHE A 139 -5.67 -12.42 -5.39
C PHE A 139 -7.05 -12.70 -5.99
N TRP A 140 -7.40 -12.06 -7.11
CA TRP A 140 -8.71 -12.26 -7.75
C TRP A 140 -8.88 -13.66 -8.35
N LEU A 141 -7.84 -14.18 -8.99
CA LEU A 141 -7.86 -15.55 -9.51
C LEU A 141 -8.04 -16.59 -8.40
N SER A 142 -7.46 -16.36 -7.22
CA SER A 142 -7.65 -17.23 -6.06
C SER A 142 -9.07 -17.18 -5.47
N LYS A 143 -9.86 -16.16 -5.83
CA LYS A 143 -11.31 -16.07 -5.58
C LYS A 143 -12.15 -16.63 -6.72
N GLY A 144 -11.55 -17.17 -7.78
CA GLY A 144 -12.25 -17.63 -8.98
C GLY A 144 -12.81 -16.50 -9.84
N ILE A 145 -12.31 -15.26 -9.67
CA ILE A 145 -12.76 -14.08 -10.41
C ILE A 145 -11.75 -13.81 -11.51
N ALA A 146 -12.22 -13.81 -12.76
CA ALA A 146 -11.40 -13.41 -13.90
C ALA A 146 -10.99 -11.95 -13.79
N VAL A 147 -9.86 -11.58 -14.36
CA VAL A 147 -9.35 -10.20 -14.34
C VAL A 147 -9.26 -9.61 -15.73
N TYR A 148 -9.17 -8.29 -15.81
CA TYR A 148 -8.79 -7.55 -17.01
C TYR A 148 -7.84 -6.42 -16.64
N VAL A 149 -7.12 -5.91 -17.64
CA VAL A 149 -6.21 -4.76 -17.47
C VAL A 149 -6.84 -3.55 -18.12
N ALA A 150 -6.87 -2.42 -17.42
CA ALA A 150 -7.29 -1.14 -17.97
C ALA A 150 -6.43 0.00 -17.44
N THR A 151 -6.34 1.06 -18.22
CA THR A 151 -5.67 2.30 -17.81
C THR A 151 -6.54 3.06 -16.83
N SER A 152 -5.96 3.50 -15.70
CA SER A 152 -6.67 4.32 -14.73
C SER A 152 -7.11 5.66 -15.35
N PRO A 153 -8.32 6.16 -15.07
CA PRO A 153 -8.86 7.37 -15.71
C PRO A 153 -8.31 8.69 -15.12
N TYR A 154 -7.31 8.61 -14.26
CA TYR A 154 -6.68 9.72 -13.56
C TYR A 154 -5.16 9.60 -13.64
N PRO A 155 -4.41 10.72 -13.52
CA PRO A 155 -2.95 10.68 -13.41
C PRO A 155 -2.51 9.72 -12.28
N PRO A 156 -1.48 8.89 -12.49
CA PRO A 156 -0.52 8.90 -13.61
C PRO A 156 -0.96 8.14 -14.87
N ALA A 157 -2.25 7.74 -14.96
CA ALA A 157 -2.82 7.03 -16.12
C ALA A 157 -2.09 5.72 -16.45
N GLU A 158 -1.74 4.96 -15.42
CA GLU A 158 -1.07 3.68 -15.55
C GLU A 158 -2.06 2.52 -15.60
N LYS A 159 -1.59 1.36 -16.09
CA LYS A 159 -2.42 0.17 -16.22
C LYS A 159 -2.57 -0.54 -14.87
N LEU A 160 -3.81 -0.83 -14.49
CA LEU A 160 -4.13 -1.63 -13.32
C LEU A 160 -4.84 -2.93 -13.71
N VAL A 161 -4.65 -3.95 -12.88
CA VAL A 161 -5.46 -5.17 -12.90
C VAL A 161 -6.76 -4.94 -12.13
N TYR A 162 -7.89 -5.22 -12.76
CA TYR A 162 -9.23 -5.10 -12.18
C TYR A 162 -9.96 -6.45 -12.21
N PRO A 163 -10.81 -6.75 -11.21
CA PRO A 163 -11.70 -7.90 -11.27
C PRO A 163 -12.77 -7.67 -12.34
N LYS A 164 -13.04 -8.69 -13.15
CA LYS A 164 -14.17 -8.74 -14.07
C LYS A 164 -15.42 -9.16 -13.30
N LEU A 165 -16.02 -8.21 -12.60
CA LEU A 165 -17.31 -8.40 -11.93
C LEU A 165 -18.40 -8.51 -13.00
N GLY A 166 -19.32 -9.45 -12.84
CA GLY A 166 -20.46 -9.60 -13.75
C GLY A 166 -21.27 -8.31 -13.82
N ALA A 167 -21.71 -7.94 -15.02
CA ALA A 167 -22.70 -6.89 -15.23
C ALA A 167 -24.11 -7.41 -14.95
#